data_AF-A0A2V6GK54-F1
#
_entry.id   AF-A0A2V6GK54-F1
#
_cell.length_a   1.000
_cell.length_b   1.000
_cell.length_c   1.000
_cell.angle_alpha   90.00
_cell.angle_beta   90.00
_cell.angle_gamma   90.00
#
_symmetry.space_group_name_H-M   'P 1'
#
loop_
_entity.id
_entity.type
_entity.pdbx_description
1 polymer ?
#
loop_
_entity_poly.entity_id
_entity_poly.type
_entity_poly.pdbx_seq_one_letter_code
_entity_poly.pdbx_strand_id
1 'polypeptide(L)'
;RLQETSVEGDEASIFCSACAVDVSLKQVVNAFAEGLLAIDGSGVPHKLFKPGVGPDGEGEAVRLALQHMRARSPEFFSEARTKQLPDVLIPKQWALEFKIVRPFGDNGRPAEHWSENILHPYPGNTSSLGD
;
A
#
# COMPACT_ATOMS: atom_id res chain seq x y z
N ARG A 1 48.55 48.72 12.54
CA ARG A 1 48.38 47.35 13.08
C ARG A 1 47.03 46.87 12.58
N LEU A 2 47.04 46.05 11.53
CA LEU A 2 45.85 45.51 10.85
C LEU A 2 45.11 44.56 11.79
N GLN A 3 43.77 44.58 11.78
CA GLN A 3 42.94 43.48 11.28
C GLN A 3 41.45 43.75 11.58
N GLU A 4 40.69 43.96 10.51
CA GLU A 4 39.24 43.77 10.44
C GLU A 4 38.96 42.27 10.44
N THR A 5 38.04 41.81 11.28
CA THR A 5 37.55 40.43 11.28
C THR A 5 36.11 40.41 10.78
N SER A 6 35.97 40.22 9.48
CA SER A 6 34.73 39.82 8.83
C SER A 6 34.54 38.32 9.04
N VAL A 7 33.44 37.91 9.68
CA VAL A 7 32.99 36.51 9.68
C VAL A 7 31.74 36.46 8.82
N GLU A 8 31.96 36.31 7.51
CA GLU A 8 30.97 35.83 6.56
C GLU A 8 31.08 34.30 6.48
N GLY A 9 29.93 33.64 6.31
CA GLY A 9 29.87 32.28 5.74
C GLY A 9 29.55 31.17 6.74
N ASP A 10 28.29 30.75 6.77
CA ASP A 10 27.90 29.46 6.19
C ASP A 10 26.39 29.22 6.38
N GLU A 11 25.57 29.98 5.64
CA GLU A 11 24.23 29.53 5.28
C GLU A 11 24.29 28.63 4.05
N ALA A 12 25.05 27.53 4.14
CA ALA A 12 24.90 26.41 3.22
C ALA A 12 23.72 25.55 3.71
N SER A 13 22.52 26.13 3.63
CA SER A 13 21.29 25.36 3.67
C SER A 13 21.23 24.52 2.40
N ILE A 14 21.82 23.34 2.48
CA ILE A 14 21.71 22.27 1.50
C ILE A 14 20.26 21.78 1.58
N PHE A 15 19.34 22.58 1.03
CA PHE A 15 18.05 22.08 0.56
C PHE A 15 18.37 21.20 -0.64
N CYS A 16 18.78 19.97 -0.35
CA CYS A 16 18.70 18.88 -1.29
C CYS A 16 17.20 18.73 -1.58
N SER A 17 16.74 19.46 -2.59
CA SER A 17 15.47 19.23 -3.24
C SER A 17 15.56 17.80 -3.77
N ALA A 18 15.13 16.84 -2.96
CA ALA A 18 14.95 15.48 -3.40
C ALA A 18 13.97 15.58 -4.57
N CYS A 19 14.48 15.42 -5.79
CA CYS A 19 13.63 15.18 -6.95
C CYS A 19 12.80 13.96 -6.58
N ALA A 20 11.55 14.20 -6.20
CA ALA A 20 10.62 13.14 -5.89
C ALA A 20 10.56 12.27 -7.14
N VAL A 21 11.03 11.03 -7.02
CA VAL A 21 10.94 10.10 -8.14
C VAL A 21 9.48 9.71 -8.22
N ASP A 22 8.84 10.07 -9.34
CA ASP A 22 7.46 9.67 -9.60
C ASP A 22 7.40 8.14 -9.71
N VAL A 23 6.53 7.53 -8.92
CA VAL A 23 6.27 6.09 -9.00
C VAL A 23 5.23 5.83 -10.08
N SER A 24 5.56 4.97 -11.04
CA SER A 24 4.59 4.56 -12.06
C SER A 24 3.55 3.59 -11.49
N LEU A 25 2.36 3.54 -12.08
CA LEU A 25 1.31 2.58 -11.72
C LEU A 25 1.83 1.14 -11.73
N LYS A 26 2.63 0.78 -12.74
CA LYS A 26 3.24 -0.56 -12.87
C LYS A 26 4.12 -0.89 -11.65
N GLN A 27 4.92 0.06 -11.17
CA GLN A 27 5.75 -0.13 -9.98
C GLN A 27 4.88 -0.31 -8.73
N VAL A 28 3.82 0.50 -8.56
CA VAL A 28 2.88 0.34 -7.44
C VAL A 28 2.25 -1.05 -7.44
N VAL A 29 1.70 -1.48 -8.58
CA VAL A 29 1.03 -2.79 -8.72
C VAL A 29 1.99 -3.93 -8.44
N ASN A 30 3.20 -3.90 -9.02
CA ASN A 30 4.20 -4.94 -8.81
C ASN A 30 4.64 -5.01 -7.34
N ALA A 31 4.95 -3.87 -6.73
CA ALA A 31 5.40 -3.84 -5.34
C ALA A 31 4.30 -4.31 -4.36
N PHE A 32 3.04 -3.98 -4.64
CA PHE A 32 1.91 -4.47 -3.86
C PHE A 32 1.70 -5.98 -4.04
N ALA A 33 1.77 -6.49 -5.28
CA ALA A 33 1.66 -7.92 -5.57
C ALA A 33 2.79 -8.75 -4.93
N GLU A 34 4.02 -8.25 -4.95
CA GLU A 34 5.16 -8.83 -4.23
C GLU A 34 4.91 -8.85 -2.71
N GLY A 35 4.33 -7.78 -2.16
CA GLY A 35 3.90 -7.73 -0.77
C GLY A 35 2.88 -8.81 -0.42
N LEU A 36 1.85 -8.99 -1.25
CA LEU A 36 0.87 -10.06 -1.06
C LEU A 36 1.50 -11.45 -1.17
N LEU A 37 2.41 -11.66 -2.12
CA LEU A 37 3.13 -12.93 -2.26
C LEU A 37 3.99 -13.23 -1.03
N ALA A 38 4.64 -12.22 -0.46
CA ALA A 38 5.45 -12.36 0.74
C ALA A 38 4.59 -12.72 1.97
N ILE A 39 3.38 -12.15 2.09
CA ILE A 39 2.41 -12.50 3.13
C ILE A 39 1.96 -13.95 2.94
N ASP A 40 1.56 -14.33 1.72
CA ASP A 40 1.10 -15.68 1.40
C ASP A 40 2.17 -16.73 1.75
N GLY A 41 3.42 -16.46 1.31
CA GLY A 41 4.58 -17.32 1.55
C GLY A 41 5.06 -17.34 3.01
N SER A 42 4.60 -16.43 3.87
CA SER A 42 4.96 -16.42 5.31
C SER A 42 4.43 -17.66 6.04
N GLY A 43 3.36 -18.25 5.51
CA GLY A 43 2.77 -19.46 6.06
C GLY A 43 2.20 -19.29 7.47
N VAL A 44 2.05 -18.06 7.97
CA VAL A 44 1.62 -17.79 9.35
C VAL A 44 0.19 -18.28 9.54
N PRO A 45 -0.06 -19.29 10.38
CA PRO A 45 -1.40 -19.73 10.68
C PRO A 45 -2.06 -18.72 11.61
N HIS A 46 -3.25 -18.24 11.25
CA HIS A 46 -4.10 -17.48 12.15
C HIS A 46 -5.21 -18.42 12.64
N LYS A 47 -5.32 -18.65 13.95
CA LYS A 47 -6.35 -19.51 14.55
C LYS A 47 -6.48 -20.88 13.84
N LEU A 48 -7.61 -21.10 13.16
CA LEU A 48 -7.96 -22.32 12.44
C LEU A 48 -7.88 -22.15 10.91
N PHE A 49 -7.41 -21.00 10.42
CA PHE A 49 -7.34 -20.69 9.00
C PHE A 49 -6.13 -21.38 8.37
N LYS A 50 -6.29 -21.83 7.12
CA LYS A 50 -5.17 -22.34 6.33
C LYS A 50 -4.18 -21.19 6.05
N PRO A 51 -2.87 -21.49 5.97
CA PRO A 51 -1.86 -20.50 5.63
C PRO A 51 -2.13 -19.83 4.26
N GLY A 52 -1.74 -18.56 4.15
CA GLY A 52 -1.86 -17.74 2.94
C GLY A 52 -2.25 -16.29 3.30
N VAL A 53 -2.73 -15.50 2.32
CA VAL A 53 -3.38 -14.20 2.59
C VAL A 53 -4.74 -14.37 3.29
N GLY A 54 -5.39 -15.52 3.11
CA GLY A 54 -6.71 -15.88 3.64
C GLY A 54 -7.01 -15.47 5.09
N PRO A 55 -6.11 -15.69 6.08
CA PRO A 55 -6.30 -15.26 7.47
C PRO A 55 -6.44 -13.75 7.70
N ASP A 56 -5.85 -12.91 6.84
CA ASP A 56 -5.82 -11.46 7.00
C ASP A 56 -7.02 -10.83 6.30
N GLY A 57 -7.74 -9.91 6.96
CA GLY A 57 -8.77 -9.09 6.30
C GLY A 57 -8.19 -8.08 5.31
N GLU A 58 -9.03 -7.39 4.54
CA GLU A 58 -8.60 -6.40 3.53
C GLU A 58 -7.64 -5.35 4.09
N GLY A 59 -8.05 -4.64 5.14
CA GLY A 59 -7.21 -3.61 5.75
C GLY A 59 -5.89 -4.15 6.30
N GLU A 60 -5.88 -5.39 6.80
CA GLU A 60 -4.67 -6.02 7.34
C GLU A 60 -3.71 -6.45 6.23
N ALA A 61 -4.23 -7.08 5.16
CA ALA A 61 -3.45 -7.44 3.98
C ALA A 61 -2.83 -6.19 3.33
N VAL A 62 -3.61 -5.10 3.20
CA VAL A 62 -3.11 -3.81 2.70
C VAL A 62 -2.01 -3.25 3.60
N ARG A 63 -2.22 -3.25 4.92
CA ARG A 63 -1.23 -2.78 5.90
C ARG A 63 0.09 -3.56 5.81
N LEU A 64 0.02 -4.88 5.73
CA LEU A 64 1.17 -5.76 5.63
C LEU A 64 1.90 -5.59 4.28
N ALA A 65 1.15 -5.49 3.17
CA ALA A 65 1.73 -5.27 1.85
C ALA A 65 2.46 -3.92 1.79
N LEU A 66 1.88 -2.85 2.38
CA LEU A 66 2.53 -1.55 2.44
C LEU A 66 3.81 -1.57 3.30
N GLN A 67 3.84 -2.34 4.39
CA GLN A 67 5.07 -2.55 5.17
C GLN A 67 6.16 -3.22 4.32
N HIS A 68 5.78 -4.22 3.52
CA HIS A 68 6.70 -4.87 2.58
C HIS A 68 7.24 -3.89 1.54
N MET A 69 6.36 -3.10 0.91
CA MET A 69 6.74 -2.08 -0.08
C MET A 69 7.74 -1.06 0.49
N ARG A 70 7.48 -0.55 1.70
CA ARG A 70 8.37 0.40 2.41
C ARG A 70 9.74 -0.20 2.71
N ALA A 71 9.78 -1.47 3.11
CA ALA A 71 11.04 -2.14 3.42
C ALA A 71 11.87 -2.43 2.16
N ARG A 72 11.20 -2.76 1.04
CA ARG A 72 11.87 -3.16 -0.20
C ARG A 72 12.33 -2.00 -1.07
N SER A 73 11.53 -0.94 -1.12
CA SER A 73 11.74 0.22 -1.99
C SER A 73 11.41 1.53 -1.26
N PRO A 74 12.19 1.89 -0.22
CA PRO A 74 11.94 3.08 0.60
C PRO A 74 12.00 4.39 -0.21
N GLU A 75 12.73 4.42 -1.31
CA GLU A 75 12.84 5.57 -2.21
C GLU A 75 11.50 5.97 -2.84
N PHE A 76 10.55 5.05 -2.99
CA PHE A 76 9.21 5.32 -3.52
C PHE A 76 8.14 5.36 -2.43
N PHE A 77 8.28 4.54 -1.39
CA PHE A 77 7.15 4.25 -0.48
C PHE A 77 7.36 4.68 0.97
N SER A 78 8.49 5.29 1.34
CA SER A 78 8.76 5.71 2.72
C SER A 78 7.65 6.57 3.34
N GLU A 79 7.08 7.49 2.57
CA GLU A 79 5.98 8.36 3.00
C GLU A 79 4.56 7.79 2.77
N ALA A 80 4.44 6.70 2.00
CA ALA A 80 3.17 6.09 1.66
C ALA A 80 2.51 5.54 2.92
N ARG A 81 1.21 5.79 3.19
CA ARG A 81 0.56 5.44 4.46
C ARG A 81 -0.87 4.94 4.26
N THR A 82 -1.34 4.09 5.17
CA THR A 82 -2.76 3.69 5.20
C THR A 82 -3.63 4.85 5.69
N LYS A 83 -4.86 4.95 5.19
CA LYS A 83 -5.90 5.89 5.65
C LYS A 83 -7.26 5.19 5.65
N GLN A 84 -8.28 5.85 6.20
CA GLN A 84 -9.66 5.37 6.12
C GLN A 84 -10.25 5.54 4.70
N LEU A 85 -9.86 6.60 4.00
CA LEU A 85 -10.20 6.85 2.60
C LEU A 85 -9.13 7.81 2.01
N PRO A 86 -8.34 7.40 0.99
CA PRO A 86 -8.29 6.06 0.38
C PRO A 86 -7.62 5.02 1.30
N ASP A 87 -7.63 3.74 0.94
CA ASP A 87 -6.90 2.70 1.69
C ASP A 87 -5.41 3.00 1.85
N VAL A 88 -4.73 3.41 0.76
CA VAL A 88 -3.32 3.83 0.77
C VAL A 88 -3.15 5.16 0.07
N LEU A 89 -2.41 6.07 0.71
CA LEU A 89 -2.00 7.35 0.13
C LEU A 89 -0.48 7.37 -0.05
N ILE A 90 -0.03 7.59 -1.29
CA ILE A 90 1.34 7.98 -1.64
C ILE A 90 1.33 9.50 -1.88
N PRO A 91 1.90 10.32 -0.96
CA PRO A 91 1.77 11.77 -1.03
C PRO A 91 2.19 12.36 -2.38
N LYS A 92 1.37 13.27 -2.91
CA LYS A 92 1.58 13.97 -4.20
C LYS A 92 1.58 13.06 -5.44
N GLN A 93 1.34 11.75 -5.30
CA GLN A 93 1.43 10.81 -6.41
C GLN A 93 0.15 9.99 -6.59
N TRP A 94 -0.25 9.19 -5.58
CA TRP A 94 -1.36 8.23 -5.72
C TRP A 94 -2.29 8.21 -4.52
N ALA A 95 -3.60 8.11 -4.79
CA ALA A 95 -4.62 7.63 -3.87
C ALA A 95 -5.08 6.26 -4.37
N LEU A 96 -4.92 5.23 -3.56
CA LEU A 96 -5.12 3.84 -3.95
C LEU A 96 -6.20 3.20 -3.08
N GLU A 97 -7.22 2.67 -3.74
CA GLU A 97 -8.26 1.86 -3.13
C GLU A 97 -8.03 0.40 -3.53
N PHE A 98 -8.07 -0.51 -2.56
CA PHE A 98 -7.91 -1.93 -2.79
C PHE A 98 -9.23 -2.63 -2.48
N LYS A 99 -9.57 -3.61 -3.30
CA LYS A 99 -10.70 -4.52 -3.05
C LYS A 99 -10.22 -5.94 -3.19
N ILE A 100 -10.32 -6.71 -2.13
CA ILE A 100 -9.92 -8.12 -2.13
C ILE A 100 -11.08 -8.99 -2.56
N VAL A 101 -10.89 -9.68 -3.68
CA VAL A 101 -11.83 -10.67 -4.20
C VAL A 101 -11.43 -12.06 -3.73
N ARG A 102 -12.36 -12.76 -3.10
CA ARG A 102 -12.15 -14.14 -2.61
C ARG A 102 -13.20 -15.08 -3.22
N PRO A 103 -12.89 -15.72 -4.36
CA PRO A 103 -13.79 -16.72 -4.93
C PRO A 103 -13.98 -17.94 -4.02
N PHE A 104 -13.01 -18.18 -3.15
CA PHE A 104 -13.04 -19.22 -2.14
C PHE A 104 -12.91 -18.59 -0.76
N GLY A 105 -13.84 -18.91 0.13
CA GLY A 105 -13.76 -18.59 1.55
C GLY A 105 -12.90 -19.62 2.30
N ASP A 106 -13.17 -19.72 3.59
CA ASP A 106 -12.38 -20.54 4.50
C ASP A 106 -12.33 -22.00 4.06
N ASN A 107 -11.14 -22.58 4.20
CA ASN A 107 -10.86 -23.99 3.89
C ASN A 107 -11.01 -24.37 2.41
N GLY A 108 -11.14 -23.40 1.49
CA GLY A 108 -11.23 -23.64 0.05
C GLY A 108 -12.66 -23.89 -0.43
N ARG A 109 -13.67 -23.56 0.38
CA ARG A 109 -15.07 -23.63 -0.05
C ARG A 109 -15.38 -22.42 -0.93
N PRO A 110 -16.13 -22.57 -2.03
CA PRO A 110 -16.59 -21.42 -2.80
C PRO A 110 -17.30 -20.41 -1.90
N ALA A 111 -16.95 -19.14 -2.02
CA ALA A 111 -17.66 -18.08 -1.32
C ALA A 111 -19.01 -17.85 -2.00
N GLU A 112 -20.09 -17.77 -1.23
CA GLU A 112 -21.39 -17.40 -1.78
C GLU A 112 -21.36 -15.92 -2.21
N HIS A 113 -21.96 -15.61 -3.37
CA HIS A 113 -22.15 -14.24 -3.86
C HIS A 113 -20.88 -13.39 -4.10
N TRP A 114 -19.68 -13.99 -4.15
CA TRP A 114 -18.43 -13.23 -4.30
C TRP A 114 -18.39 -12.38 -5.58
N SER A 115 -18.95 -12.87 -6.68
CA SER A 115 -19.00 -12.15 -7.96
C SER A 115 -20.03 -11.02 -7.97
N GLU A 116 -21.17 -11.23 -7.28
CA GLU A 116 -22.25 -10.24 -7.15
C GLU A 116 -21.80 -9.04 -6.31
N ASN A 117 -20.96 -9.27 -5.29
CA ASN A 117 -20.41 -8.23 -4.44
C ASN A 117 -19.38 -7.33 -5.15
N ILE A 118 -18.80 -7.77 -6.28
CA ILE A 118 -17.79 -7.01 -7.04
C ILE A 118 -18.44 -6.17 -8.13
N LEU A 119 -19.40 -6.76 -8.84
CA LEU A 119 -20.01 -6.18 -10.03
C LEU A 119 -21.51 -6.17 -9.84
N HIS A 120 -22.02 -5.26 -9.02
CA HIS A 120 -23.46 -5.07 -8.92
C HIS A 120 -23.92 -3.97 -9.89
N PRO A 121 -24.68 -4.30 -10.96
CA PRO A 121 -25.04 -3.32 -12.00
C PRO A 121 -26.28 -2.48 -11.66
N TYR A 122 -27.01 -2.82 -10.60
CA TYR A 122 -28.27 -2.16 -10.25
C TYR A 122 -28.08 -1.03 -9.23
N PRO A 123 -28.70 0.15 -9.44
CA PRO A 123 -28.70 1.25 -8.48
C PRO A 123 -29.29 0.84 -7.12
N GLY A 124 -28.66 1.28 -6.03
CA GLY A 124 -29.11 0.99 -4.66
C GLY A 124 -28.45 -0.24 -4.01
N ASN A 125 -27.64 -0.99 -4.76
CA ASN A 125 -26.87 -2.11 -4.24
C ASN A 125 -25.38 -1.73 -4.15
N THR A 126 -24.73 -2.15 -3.07
CA THR A 126 -23.32 -1.88 -2.80
C THR A 126 -22.43 -2.76 -3.68
N SER A 127 -21.90 -2.18 -4.76
CA SER A 127 -20.83 -2.77 -5.56
C SER A 127 -19.49 -2.36 -4.96
N SER A 128 -18.57 -3.31 -4.80
CA SER A 128 -17.21 -3.00 -4.32
C SER A 128 -16.43 -2.06 -5.26
N LEU A 129 -16.84 -1.96 -6.54
CA LEU A 129 -16.23 -1.07 -7.54
C LEU A 129 -17.03 0.21 -7.80
N GLY A 130 -18.24 0.33 -7.27
CA GLY A 130 -19.22 1.34 -7.70
C GLY A 130 -19.60 2.36 -6.64
N ASP A 131 -18.79 2.52 -5.59
CA ASP A 131 -18.96 3.41 -4.42
C ASP A 131 -20.02 4.53 -4.57
#